data_AF-A0A7H8NJJ5-F1
#
_entry.id   AF-A0A7H8NJJ5-F1
#
_cell.length_a   1.000
_cell.length_b   1.000
_cell.length_c   1.000
_cell.angle_alpha   90.00
_cell.angle_beta   90.00
_cell.angle_gamma   90.00
#
_symmetry.space_group_name_H-M   'P 1'
#
loop_
_entity.id
_entity.type
_entity.pdbx_description
1 polymer ?
#
loop_
_entity_poly.entity_id
_entity_poly.type
_entity_poly.pdbx_seq_one_letter_code
_entity_poly.pdbx_strand_id
1 'polypeptide(L)'
;MINARAGDEGPDPLPYGENLLARWAEPHRRYHTTDHLIAVLNRVDELAHHADDPDAVRLAAWFHDAVYLPDRSTNEERSARLAERALPEAGVPPQTTAEVARLVRLTVEHDPAERDHNGEVLCDADLAVLAGGPQEYAAYAAAVRAEYAFVPDDAFRAGRADVLRQLLGQEDLFRTPTGQSRWERVARRNLATELELLSA
;
A
#
# COMPACT_ATOMS: atom_id res chain seq x y z
N MET A 1 -9.78 17.54 7.68
CA MET A 1 -9.57 17.24 9.11
C MET A 1 -10.68 16.30 9.54
N ILE A 2 -10.38 15.01 9.66
CA ILE A 2 -11.31 14.04 10.25
C ILE A 2 -11.44 14.45 11.71
N ASN A 3 -12.62 14.95 12.07
CA ASN A 3 -12.88 15.45 13.40
C ASN A 3 -13.10 14.23 14.32
N ALA A 4 -12.02 13.71 14.91
CA ALA A 4 -12.02 12.48 15.67
C ALA A 4 -12.79 12.57 17.01
N ARG A 5 -13.42 13.70 17.34
CA ARG A 5 -14.13 13.85 18.61
C ARG A 5 -15.47 14.55 18.43
N ALA A 6 -16.49 13.73 18.19
CA ALA A 6 -17.88 14.05 18.54
C ALA A 6 -18.13 13.89 20.06
N GLY A 7 -17.18 14.31 20.91
CA GLY A 7 -17.37 14.39 22.37
C GLY A 7 -17.09 13.12 23.20
N ASP A 8 -16.43 12.09 22.66
CA ASP A 8 -16.20 10.84 23.40
C ASP A 8 -14.91 10.81 24.25
N GLU A 9 -15.00 10.21 25.44
CA GLU A 9 -13.90 9.86 26.34
C GLU A 9 -13.09 8.69 25.77
N GLY A 10 -12.09 8.98 24.95
CA GLY A 10 -11.13 8.01 24.43
C GLY A 10 -9.68 8.46 24.60
N PRO A 11 -8.70 7.55 24.41
CA PRO A 11 -7.29 7.89 24.34
C PRO A 11 -7.04 8.96 23.27
N ASP A 12 -6.05 9.83 23.47
CA ASP A 12 -5.66 10.83 22.47
C ASP A 12 -5.08 10.11 21.24
N PRO A 13 -5.69 10.24 20.04
CA PRO A 13 -5.17 9.58 18.84
C PRO A 13 -3.92 10.26 18.27
N LEU A 14 -3.62 11.51 18.67
CA LEU A 14 -2.54 12.29 18.08
C LEU A 14 -1.15 11.64 18.20
N PRO A 15 -0.74 11.09 19.36
CA PRO A 15 0.56 10.43 19.48
C PRO A 15 0.74 9.23 18.53
N TYR A 16 -0.34 8.50 18.24
CA TYR A 16 -0.31 7.37 17.30
C TYR A 16 -0.15 7.86 15.85
N GLY A 17 -0.88 8.90 15.47
CA GLY A 17 -0.74 9.54 14.15
C GLY A 17 0.66 10.12 13.93
N GLU A 18 1.20 10.82 14.93
CA GLU A 18 2.56 11.37 14.88
C GLU A 18 3.62 10.27 14.78
N ASN A 19 3.46 9.16 15.52
CA ASN A 19 4.37 8.02 15.42
C ASN A 19 4.37 7.40 14.03
N LEU A 20 3.19 7.22 13.42
CA LEU A 20 3.07 6.70 12.07
C LEU A 20 3.71 7.65 11.06
N LEU A 21 3.42 8.94 11.13
CA LEU A 21 4.06 9.93 10.25
C LEU A 21 5.59 9.92 10.37
N ALA A 22 6.12 9.79 11.59
CA ALA A 22 7.57 9.70 11.79
C ALA A 22 8.18 8.45 11.11
N ARG A 23 7.46 7.31 11.12
CA ARG A 23 7.87 6.08 10.42
C ARG A 23 7.87 6.26 8.91
N TRP A 24 6.80 6.83 8.36
CA TRP A 24 6.69 7.14 6.93
C TRP A 24 7.73 8.17 6.47
N ALA A 25 8.24 9.01 7.38
CA ALA A 25 9.26 10.01 7.11
C ALA A 25 10.70 9.54 7.39
N GLU A 26 10.94 8.24 7.65
CA GLU A 26 12.30 7.73 7.89
C GLU A 26 13.22 8.02 6.69
N PRO A 27 14.46 8.49 6.92
CA PRO A 27 15.30 9.09 5.88
C PRO A 27 15.82 8.11 4.82
N HIS A 28 15.72 6.80 5.06
CA HIS A 28 16.11 5.77 4.10
C HIS A 28 15.04 5.50 3.03
N ARG A 29 13.78 5.87 3.29
CA ARG A 29 12.67 5.67 2.35
C ARG A 29 12.80 6.61 1.16
N ARG A 30 12.49 6.11 -0.04
CA ARG A 30 12.52 6.90 -1.28
C ARG A 30 11.19 6.84 -2.02
N TYR A 31 10.56 5.68 -2.04
CA TYR A 31 9.22 5.50 -2.58
C TYR A 31 8.19 5.42 -1.45
N HIS A 32 8.40 4.55 -0.46
CA HIS A 32 7.47 4.29 0.64
C HIS A 32 7.52 5.41 1.70
N THR A 33 7.17 6.62 1.29
CA THR A 33 7.25 7.88 2.04
C THR A 33 5.86 8.40 2.41
N THR A 34 5.78 9.53 3.12
CA THR A 34 4.52 10.22 3.37
C THR A 34 3.75 10.58 2.09
N ASP A 35 4.44 10.80 0.97
CA ASP A 35 3.80 11.10 -0.32
C ASP A 35 3.07 9.86 -0.87
N HIS A 36 3.64 8.67 -0.72
CA HIS A 36 2.98 7.40 -1.06
C HIS A 36 1.74 7.21 -0.17
N LEU A 37 1.87 7.37 1.14
CA LEU A 37 0.73 7.27 2.06
C LEU A 37 -0.42 8.21 1.66
N ILE A 38 -0.12 9.48 1.34
CA ILE A 38 -1.12 10.44 0.89
C ILE A 38 -1.77 9.97 -0.41
N ALA A 39 -0.99 9.47 -1.36
CA ALA A 39 -1.50 8.94 -2.63
C ALA A 39 -2.46 7.77 -2.40
N VAL A 40 -2.09 6.79 -1.56
CA VAL A 40 -2.95 5.64 -1.22
C VAL A 40 -4.23 6.11 -0.53
N LEU A 41 -4.15 6.98 0.48
CA LEU A 41 -5.34 7.49 1.18
C LEU A 41 -6.31 8.21 0.23
N ASN A 42 -5.80 9.03 -0.70
CA ASN A 42 -6.63 9.68 -1.71
C ASN A 42 -7.35 8.67 -2.62
N ARG A 43 -6.70 7.55 -2.96
CA ARG A 43 -7.32 6.48 -3.75
C ARG A 43 -8.32 5.65 -2.96
N VAL A 44 -8.03 5.37 -1.69
CA VAL A 44 -9.02 4.78 -0.77
C VAL A 44 -10.26 5.66 -0.71
N ASP A 45 -10.11 6.99 -0.61
CA ASP A 45 -11.25 7.92 -0.60
C ASP A 45 -12.04 7.93 -1.93
N GLU A 46 -11.36 7.84 -3.08
CA GLU A 46 -12.01 7.71 -4.39
C GLU A 46 -12.83 6.41 -4.51
N LEU A 47 -12.32 5.33 -3.93
CA LEU A 47 -12.89 3.98 -3.99
C LEU A 47 -13.81 3.66 -2.80
N ALA A 48 -13.96 4.57 -1.83
CA ALA A 48 -14.62 4.29 -0.54
C ALA A 48 -16.05 3.76 -0.66
N HIS A 49 -16.75 4.07 -1.76
CA HIS A 49 -18.11 3.59 -2.03
C HIS A 49 -18.18 2.08 -2.37
N HIS A 50 -17.05 1.47 -2.73
CA HIS A 50 -16.93 0.04 -3.00
C HIS A 50 -16.63 -0.75 -1.71
N ALA A 51 -15.94 -0.15 -0.74
CA ALA A 51 -15.57 -0.81 0.52
C ALA A 51 -16.78 -1.05 1.44
N ASP A 52 -16.79 -2.19 2.13
CA ASP A 52 -17.79 -2.49 3.16
C ASP A 52 -17.50 -1.71 4.47
N ASP A 53 -16.22 -1.51 4.78
CA ASP A 53 -15.73 -0.70 5.90
C ASP A 53 -14.58 0.22 5.44
N PRO A 54 -14.88 1.39 4.86
CA PRO A 54 -13.85 2.30 4.37
C PRO A 54 -12.96 2.88 5.47
N ASP A 55 -13.40 2.92 6.73
CA ASP A 55 -12.59 3.40 7.84
C ASP A 55 -11.52 2.37 8.24
N ALA A 56 -11.87 1.07 8.24
CA ALA A 56 -10.89 0.00 8.38
C ALA A 56 -9.85 0.03 7.24
N VAL A 57 -10.27 0.28 6.00
CA VAL A 57 -9.34 0.40 4.85
C VAL A 57 -8.39 1.59 5.01
N ARG A 58 -8.90 2.75 5.46
CA ARG A 58 -8.04 3.92 5.75
C ARG A 58 -7.01 3.61 6.83
N LEU A 59 -7.43 2.96 7.93
CA LEU A 59 -6.49 2.54 8.97
C LEU A 59 -5.46 1.57 8.40
N ALA A 60 -5.86 0.58 7.59
CA ALA A 60 -4.91 -0.32 6.94
C ALA A 60 -3.91 0.42 6.03
N ALA A 61 -4.35 1.42 5.27
CA ALA A 61 -3.46 2.25 4.46
C ALA A 61 -2.40 2.98 5.32
N TRP A 62 -2.77 3.47 6.50
CA TRP A 62 -1.79 4.06 7.45
C TRP A 62 -0.74 3.06 7.95
N PHE A 63 -1.11 1.79 8.10
CA PHE A 63 -0.25 0.78 8.70
C PHE A 63 0.55 -0.05 7.68
N HIS A 64 0.10 -0.24 6.43
CA HIS A 64 0.64 -1.29 5.55
C HIS A 64 2.17 -1.32 5.42
N ASP A 65 2.80 -0.15 5.21
CA ASP A 65 4.27 0.01 5.20
C ASP A 65 4.82 0.84 6.37
N ALA A 66 4.08 0.94 7.48
CA ALA A 66 4.54 1.64 8.68
C ALA A 66 5.81 1.02 9.28
N VAL A 67 6.11 -0.24 8.98
CA VAL A 67 7.43 -0.85 9.16
C VAL A 67 7.98 -1.19 7.79
N TYR A 68 9.11 -0.58 7.41
CA TYR A 68 9.71 -0.81 6.10
C TYR A 68 11.23 -0.88 6.17
N LEU A 69 11.74 -2.09 5.96
CA LEU A 69 13.15 -2.40 5.84
C LEU A 69 13.35 -3.16 4.52
N PRO A 70 13.91 -2.54 3.47
CA PRO A 70 14.05 -3.16 2.14
C PRO A 70 14.81 -4.49 2.12
N ASP A 71 15.63 -4.79 3.14
CA ASP A 71 16.37 -6.04 3.28
C ASP A 71 15.55 -7.17 3.94
N ARG A 72 14.26 -6.95 4.23
CA ARG A 72 13.40 -7.89 4.97
C ARG A 72 12.11 -8.18 4.24
N SER A 73 11.72 -9.46 4.22
CA SER A 73 10.43 -9.96 3.72
C SER A 73 9.33 -10.01 4.79
N THR A 74 9.53 -9.35 5.93
CA THR A 74 8.61 -9.42 7.09
C THR A 74 7.94 -8.08 7.38
N ASN A 75 7.98 -7.14 6.44
CA ASN A 75 7.56 -5.76 6.67
C ASN A 75 6.06 -5.69 6.98
N GLU A 76 5.25 -6.33 6.15
CA GLU A 76 3.79 -6.37 6.22
C GLU A 76 3.34 -7.08 7.50
N GLU A 77 3.95 -8.21 7.88
CA GLU A 77 3.64 -8.87 9.16
C GLU A 77 4.01 -7.98 10.35
N ARG A 78 5.14 -7.28 10.30
CA ARG A 78 5.54 -6.36 11.39
C ARG A 78 4.62 -5.14 11.47
N SER A 79 4.18 -4.63 10.33
CA SER A 79 3.18 -3.56 10.20
C SER A 79 1.83 -4.00 10.76
N ALA A 80 1.37 -5.21 10.44
CA ALA A 80 0.14 -5.78 10.99
C ALA A 80 0.24 -5.95 12.52
N ARG A 81 1.37 -6.45 13.03
CA ARG A 81 1.64 -6.54 14.48
C ARG A 81 1.73 -5.17 15.16
N LEU A 82 2.13 -4.14 14.43
CA LEU A 82 2.08 -2.77 14.94
C LEU A 82 0.62 -2.31 15.07
N ALA A 83 -0.22 -2.55 14.06
CA ALA A 83 -1.65 -2.24 14.11
C ALA A 83 -2.37 -2.99 15.25
N GLU A 84 -2.12 -4.29 15.41
CA GLU A 84 -2.69 -5.13 16.49
C GLU A 84 -2.37 -4.63 17.90
N ARG A 85 -1.29 -3.86 18.07
CA ARG A 85 -0.91 -3.24 19.35
C ARG A 85 -1.46 -1.82 19.49
N ALA A 86 -1.28 -0.99 18.47
CA ALA A 86 -1.61 0.43 18.54
C ALA A 86 -3.12 0.70 18.52
N LEU A 87 -3.89 -0.05 17.72
CA LEU A 87 -5.31 0.22 17.54
C LEU A 87 -6.14 -0.02 18.81
N PRO A 88 -5.95 -1.12 19.57
CA PRO A 88 -6.67 -1.30 20.84
C PRO A 88 -6.32 -0.22 21.87
N GLU A 89 -5.06 0.19 21.95
CA GLU A 89 -4.63 1.28 22.85
C GLU A 89 -5.22 2.63 22.44
N ALA A 90 -5.55 2.81 21.15
CA ALA A 90 -6.27 3.95 20.61
C ALA A 90 -7.81 3.82 20.72
N GLY A 91 -8.33 2.76 21.36
CA GLY A 91 -9.76 2.55 21.60
C GLY A 91 -10.51 1.94 20.41
N VAL A 92 -9.81 1.44 19.39
CA VAL A 92 -10.44 0.79 18.23
C VAL A 92 -10.91 -0.62 18.61
N PRO A 93 -12.14 -1.03 18.23
CA PRO A 93 -12.68 -2.33 18.59
C PRO A 93 -11.83 -3.51 18.08
N PRO A 94 -11.87 -4.67 18.75
CA PRO A 94 -11.12 -5.86 18.34
C PRO A 94 -11.44 -6.34 16.92
N GLN A 95 -12.71 -6.25 16.48
CA GLN A 95 -13.10 -6.66 15.13
C GLN A 95 -12.43 -5.78 14.06
N THR A 96 -12.50 -4.46 14.20
CA THR A 96 -11.85 -3.51 13.28
C THR A 96 -10.33 -3.67 13.32
N THR A 97 -9.73 -3.86 14.50
CA THR A 97 -8.29 -4.12 14.62
C THR A 97 -7.87 -5.38 13.87
N ALA A 98 -8.63 -6.46 13.99
CA ALA A 98 -8.35 -7.72 13.29
C ALA A 98 -8.48 -7.54 11.76
N GLU A 99 -9.48 -6.79 11.31
CA GLU A 99 -9.66 -6.50 9.88
C GLU A 99 -8.51 -5.66 9.33
N VAL A 100 -8.11 -4.59 10.02
CA VAL A 100 -6.95 -3.78 9.63
C VAL A 100 -5.69 -4.64 9.51
N ALA A 101 -5.43 -5.49 10.50
CA ALA A 101 -4.25 -6.36 10.48
C ALA A 101 -4.32 -7.43 9.37
N ARG A 102 -5.52 -7.90 9.00
CA ARG A 102 -5.72 -8.80 7.86
C ARG A 102 -5.44 -8.08 6.53
N LEU A 103 -5.99 -6.87 6.36
CA LEU A 103 -5.79 -6.05 5.18
C LEU A 103 -4.31 -5.67 4.98
N VAL A 104 -3.60 -5.30 6.05
CA VAL A 104 -2.16 -5.04 5.97
C VAL A 104 -1.36 -6.27 5.51
N ARG A 105 -1.75 -7.47 5.94
CA ARG A 105 -1.08 -8.71 5.45
C ARG A 105 -1.41 -9.02 4.00
N LEU A 106 -2.56 -8.57 3.52
CA LEU A 106 -3.01 -8.81 2.15
C LEU A 106 -2.14 -8.09 1.12
N THR A 107 -1.49 -6.98 1.50
CA THR A 107 -0.58 -6.22 0.63
C THR A 107 0.76 -6.92 0.37
N VAL A 108 0.98 -8.14 0.88
CA VAL A 108 2.15 -8.95 0.48
C VAL A 108 2.00 -9.42 -0.97
N GLU A 109 0.81 -9.90 -1.33
CA GLU A 109 0.54 -10.51 -2.65
C GLU A 109 -0.36 -9.64 -3.53
N HIS A 110 -1.05 -8.68 -2.91
CA HIS A 110 -2.09 -7.84 -3.53
C HIS A 110 -3.17 -8.65 -4.26
N ASP A 111 -3.51 -9.82 -3.72
CA ASP A 111 -4.47 -10.77 -4.31
C ASP A 111 -5.67 -10.99 -3.36
N PRO A 112 -6.60 -10.03 -3.29
CA PRO A 112 -7.82 -10.18 -2.50
C PRO A 112 -8.71 -11.28 -3.09
N ALA A 113 -9.41 -12.02 -2.23
CA ALA A 113 -10.43 -12.96 -2.67
C ALA A 113 -11.59 -12.23 -3.35
N GLU A 114 -12.32 -12.90 -4.24
CA GLU A 114 -13.52 -12.33 -4.85
C GLU A 114 -14.50 -11.85 -3.78
N ARG A 115 -14.99 -10.60 -3.92
CA ARG A 115 -15.93 -9.94 -2.99
C ARG A 115 -15.32 -9.59 -1.63
N ASP A 116 -14.00 -9.66 -1.48
CA ASP A 116 -13.31 -9.00 -0.37
C ASP A 116 -13.20 -7.49 -0.68
N HIS A 117 -14.32 -6.77 -0.65
CA HIS A 117 -14.39 -5.39 -1.12
C HIS A 117 -13.39 -4.45 -0.41
N ASN A 118 -13.13 -4.68 0.87
CA ASN A 118 -12.11 -3.93 1.62
C ASN A 118 -10.70 -4.20 1.09
N GLY A 119 -10.38 -5.48 0.84
CA GLY A 119 -9.10 -5.89 0.26
C GLY A 119 -8.93 -5.39 -1.17
N GLU A 120 -9.98 -5.50 -1.99
CA GLU A 120 -10.03 -4.96 -3.35
C GLU A 120 -9.72 -3.45 -3.37
N VAL A 121 -10.32 -2.67 -2.46
CA VAL A 121 -10.04 -1.23 -2.35
C VAL A 121 -8.61 -0.95 -1.92
N LEU A 122 -8.09 -1.64 -0.90
CA LEU A 122 -6.73 -1.39 -0.41
C LEU A 122 -5.68 -1.75 -1.48
N CYS A 123 -5.80 -2.92 -2.10
CA CYS A 123 -4.86 -3.39 -3.12
C CYS A 123 -4.90 -2.48 -4.35
N ASP A 124 -6.09 -2.09 -4.82
CA ASP A 124 -6.21 -1.16 -5.94
C ASP A 124 -5.62 0.21 -5.62
N ALA A 125 -5.86 0.72 -4.41
CA ALA A 125 -5.35 2.02 -3.97
C ALA A 125 -3.82 2.04 -3.89
N ASP A 126 -3.20 0.97 -3.38
CA ASP A 126 -1.75 0.83 -3.26
C ASP A 126 -1.08 0.67 -4.64
N LEU A 127 -1.68 -0.13 -5.53
CA LEU A 127 -1.17 -0.38 -6.87
C LEU A 127 -1.47 0.75 -7.88
N ALA A 128 -2.28 1.74 -7.52
CA ALA A 128 -2.72 2.80 -8.44
C ALA A 128 -1.55 3.62 -9.04
N VAL A 129 -0.39 3.68 -8.37
CA VAL A 129 0.84 4.31 -8.89
C VAL A 129 1.27 3.71 -10.24
N LEU A 130 0.99 2.42 -10.46
CA LEU A 130 1.40 1.70 -11.66
C LEU A 130 0.70 2.28 -12.90
N ALA A 131 -0.49 2.88 -12.73
CA ALA A 131 -1.24 3.55 -13.78
C ALA A 131 -0.87 5.02 -14.00
N GLY A 132 0.23 5.49 -13.39
CA GLY A 132 0.78 6.82 -13.63
C GLY A 132 1.16 7.08 -15.08
N GLY A 133 1.19 8.35 -15.48
CA GLY A 133 1.77 8.76 -16.75
C GLY A 133 3.25 8.37 -16.86
N PRO A 134 3.86 8.40 -18.06
CA PRO A 134 5.23 7.91 -18.25
C PRO A 134 6.28 8.52 -17.32
N GLN A 135 6.15 9.82 -17.01
CA GLN A 135 7.07 10.51 -16.10
C GLN A 135 6.86 10.08 -14.63
N GLU A 136 5.60 9.93 -14.21
CA GLU A 136 5.25 9.50 -12.85
C GLU A 136 5.72 8.06 -12.61
N TYR A 137 5.47 7.16 -13.58
CA TYR A 137 5.92 5.77 -13.50
C TYR A 137 7.45 5.66 -13.49
N ALA A 138 8.16 6.45 -14.32
CA ALA A 138 9.61 6.46 -14.30
C ALA A 138 10.17 6.96 -12.97
N ALA A 139 9.55 7.98 -12.36
CA ALA A 139 9.93 8.47 -11.03
C ALA A 139 9.68 7.42 -9.95
N TYR A 140 8.53 6.73 -10.00
CA TYR A 140 8.21 5.59 -9.14
C TYR A 140 9.28 4.49 -9.23
N ALA A 141 9.57 4.00 -10.44
CA ALA A 141 10.54 2.92 -10.65
C ALA A 141 11.96 3.33 -10.19
N ALA A 142 12.36 4.59 -10.43
CA ALA A 142 13.65 5.11 -9.96
C ALA A 142 13.71 5.20 -8.43
N ALA A 143 12.62 5.62 -7.77
CA ALA A 143 12.53 5.67 -6.32
C ALA A 143 12.62 4.26 -5.71
N VAL A 144 11.91 3.28 -6.27
CA VAL A 144 12.02 1.87 -5.87
C VAL A 144 13.47 1.37 -6.06
N ARG A 145 14.10 1.63 -7.21
CA ARG A 145 15.52 1.25 -7.42
C ARG A 145 16.43 1.82 -6.34
N ALA A 146 16.19 3.06 -5.92
CA ALA A 146 16.98 3.73 -4.89
C ALA A 146 16.80 3.11 -3.49
N GLU A 147 15.63 2.59 -3.14
CA GLU A 147 15.42 1.85 -1.87
C GLU A 147 16.24 0.57 -1.82
N TYR A 148 16.43 -0.07 -2.98
CA TYR A 148 17.22 -1.29 -3.13
C TYR A 148 18.66 -1.00 -3.58
N ALA A 149 19.20 0.21 -3.40
CA ALA A 149 20.54 0.58 -3.89
C ALA A 149 21.68 -0.30 -3.35
N PHE A 150 21.46 -0.99 -2.22
CA PHE A 150 22.39 -1.97 -1.65
C PHE A 150 22.40 -3.32 -2.39
N VAL A 151 21.38 -3.61 -3.20
CA VAL A 151 21.27 -4.83 -4.01
C VAL A 151 22.05 -4.64 -5.32
N PRO A 152 22.94 -5.58 -5.69
CA PRO A 152 23.63 -5.55 -6.98
C PRO A 152 22.65 -5.48 -8.17
N ASP A 153 23.05 -4.78 -9.23
CA ASP A 153 22.15 -4.47 -10.36
C ASP A 153 21.51 -5.71 -10.99
N ASP A 154 22.28 -6.78 -11.25
CA ASP A 154 21.74 -8.01 -11.84
C ASP A 154 20.71 -8.69 -10.93
N ALA A 155 20.96 -8.70 -9.62
CA ALA A 155 20.05 -9.27 -8.63
C ALA A 155 18.77 -8.42 -8.48
N PHE A 156 18.91 -7.09 -8.50
CA PHE A 156 17.76 -6.19 -8.50
C PHE A 156 16.92 -6.36 -9.77
N ARG A 157 17.54 -6.41 -10.96
CA ARG A 157 16.84 -6.61 -12.23
C ARG A 157 16.05 -7.92 -12.23
N ALA A 158 16.67 -9.02 -11.78
CA ALA A 158 16.02 -10.31 -11.68
C ALA A 158 14.82 -10.28 -10.71
N GLY A 159 15.02 -9.81 -9.47
CA GLY A 159 13.96 -9.75 -8.47
C GLY A 159 12.83 -8.80 -8.86
N ARG A 160 13.14 -7.63 -9.41
CA ARG A 160 12.13 -6.68 -9.91
C ARG A 160 11.34 -7.29 -11.07
N ALA A 161 12.00 -7.97 -12.02
CA ALA A 161 11.33 -8.65 -13.10
C ALA A 161 10.37 -9.74 -12.61
N ASP A 162 10.72 -10.47 -11.55
CA ASP A 162 9.84 -11.49 -10.95
C ASP A 162 8.58 -10.87 -10.34
N VAL A 163 8.70 -9.75 -9.60
CA VAL A 163 7.54 -8.98 -9.10
C VAL A 163 6.65 -8.52 -10.25
N LEU A 164 7.23 -7.96 -11.32
CA LEU A 164 6.46 -7.50 -12.48
C LEU A 164 5.74 -8.65 -13.19
N ARG A 165 6.38 -9.82 -13.33
CA ARG A 165 5.75 -11.02 -13.90
C ARG A 165 4.61 -11.52 -13.03
N GLN A 166 4.77 -11.51 -11.71
CA GLN A 166 3.71 -11.89 -10.78
C GLN A 166 2.48 -10.98 -10.95
N LEU A 167 2.67 -9.66 -10.95
CA LEU A 167 1.58 -8.70 -11.16
C LEU A 167 0.93 -8.85 -12.53
N LEU A 168 1.71 -9.01 -13.60
CA LEU A 168 1.19 -9.21 -14.96
C LEU A 168 0.47 -10.55 -15.13
N GLY A 169 0.81 -11.55 -14.32
CA GLY A 169 0.20 -12.88 -14.32
C GLY A 169 -1.18 -12.94 -13.70
N GLN A 170 -1.59 -11.92 -12.95
CA GLN A 170 -2.96 -11.81 -12.43
C GLN A 170 -3.94 -11.59 -13.60
N GLU A 171 -5.12 -12.23 -13.53
CA GLU A 171 -6.18 -12.06 -14.54
C GLU A 171 -6.63 -10.59 -14.60
N ASP A 172 -6.90 -10.01 -13.43
CA ASP A 172 -7.20 -8.60 -13.23
C ASP A 172 -6.20 -8.02 -12.22
N LEU A 173 -5.42 -7.01 -12.64
CA LEU A 173 -4.47 -6.34 -11.76
C LEU A 173 -5.18 -5.42 -10.76
N PHE A 174 -6.26 -4.78 -11.20
CA PHE A 174 -7.18 -4.03 -10.36
C PHE A 174 -8.51 -4.78 -10.23
N ARG A 175 -9.07 -4.82 -9.03
CA ARG A 175 -10.26 -5.61 -8.69
C ARG A 175 -11.53 -4.80 -8.62
N THR A 176 -11.43 -3.50 -8.32
CA THR A 176 -12.59 -2.62 -8.32
C THR A 176 -12.99 -2.26 -9.76
N PRO A 177 -14.29 -2.08 -10.06
CA PRO A 177 -14.72 -1.62 -11.39
C PRO A 177 -14.07 -0.30 -11.83
N THR A 178 -13.81 0.59 -10.86
CA THR A 178 -13.11 1.87 -11.10
C THR A 178 -11.66 1.64 -11.51
N GLY A 179 -10.92 0.79 -10.78
CA GLY A 179 -9.53 0.46 -11.10
C GLY A 179 -9.41 -0.24 -12.45
N GLN A 180 -10.28 -1.21 -12.73
CA GLN A 180 -10.31 -1.92 -14.03
C GLN A 180 -10.53 -0.96 -15.21
N SER A 181 -11.51 -0.06 -15.08
CA SER A 181 -11.86 0.85 -16.18
C SER A 181 -10.85 1.99 -16.38
N ARG A 182 -10.22 2.48 -15.30
CA ARG A 182 -9.35 3.66 -15.36
C ARG A 182 -7.86 3.35 -15.42
N TRP A 183 -7.41 2.29 -14.76
CA TRP A 183 -5.99 2.10 -14.43
C TRP A 183 -5.37 0.88 -15.11
N GLU A 184 -6.10 -0.22 -15.24
CA GLU A 184 -5.63 -1.53 -15.75
C GLU A 184 -4.76 -1.42 -17.01
N ARG A 185 -5.30 -0.81 -18.07
CA ARG A 185 -4.63 -0.71 -19.36
C ARG A 185 -3.32 0.08 -19.28
N VAL A 186 -3.29 1.15 -18.49
CA VAL A 186 -2.10 1.99 -18.36
C VAL A 186 -1.05 1.28 -17.52
N ALA A 187 -1.45 0.69 -16.39
CA ALA A 187 -0.57 -0.07 -15.52
C ALA A 187 0.08 -1.24 -16.26
N ARG A 188 -0.70 -2.11 -16.91
CA ARG A 188 -0.14 -3.25 -17.65
C ARG A 188 0.87 -2.83 -18.72
N ARG A 189 0.60 -1.74 -19.44
CA ARG A 189 1.56 -1.20 -20.42
C ARG A 189 2.86 -0.76 -19.75
N ASN A 190 2.76 -0.05 -18.62
CA ASN A 190 3.95 0.42 -17.89
C ASN A 190 4.77 -0.77 -17.33
N LEU A 191 4.10 -1.75 -16.70
CA LEU A 191 4.76 -2.96 -16.18
C LEU A 191 5.45 -3.76 -17.30
N ALA A 192 4.77 -3.96 -18.43
CA ALA A 192 5.35 -4.68 -19.57
C ALA A 192 6.56 -3.94 -20.15
N THR A 193 6.49 -2.61 -20.27
CA THR A 193 7.60 -1.79 -20.75
C THR A 193 8.80 -1.87 -19.80
N GLU A 194 8.58 -1.79 -18.48
CA GLU A 194 9.66 -1.94 -17.50
C GLU A 194 10.26 -3.35 -17.57
N LEU A 195 9.44 -4.39 -17.67
CA LEU A 195 9.89 -5.78 -17.77
C LEU A 195 10.78 -6.02 -18.99
N GLU A 196 10.42 -5.45 -20.15
CA GLU A 196 11.25 -5.49 -21.37
C GLU A 196 12.62 -4.82 -21.14
N LEU A 197 12.64 -3.62 -20.52
CA LEU A 197 13.88 -2.90 -20.22
C LEU A 197 14.78 -3.61 -19.19
N LEU A 198 14.20 -4.38 -18.28
CA LEU A 198 14.91 -5.19 -17.29
C LEU A 198 15.46 -6.50 -17.89
N SER A 199 14.90 -6.96 -19.00
CA SER A 199 15.27 -8.23 -19.66
C SER A 199 16.16 -8.06 -20.90
N ALA A 200 16.31 -6.83 -21.39
CA ALA A 200 17.27 -6.44 -22.43
C ALA A 200 18.71 -6.42 -21.90
#